data_AF-C7QEC8-F1
#
_entry.id   AF-C7QEC8-F1
#
_cell.length_a   1.000
_cell.length_b   1.000
_cell.length_c   1.000
_cell.angle_alpha   90.00
_cell.angle_beta   90.00
_cell.angle_gamma   90.00
#
_symmetry.space_group_name_H-M   'P 1'
#
loop_
_entity.id
_entity.type
_entity.pdbx_description
1 polymer ?
#
loop_
_entity_poly.entity_id
_entity_poly.type
_entity_poly.pdbx_seq_one_letter_code
_entity_poly.pdbx_strand_id
1 'polypeptide(L)'
;MSTRKRATRAGALSLAIASAFALAASSAASTVTSAGIQGSGKSVQAHPMTWGSREVADLPTPLPTSQCKAQLGINCYSPLQYRSAYDLNPLYQAGITGRGKTIVIVDSYGSPTIQADLDVFDKQWGLPDTKVDVRQFGTIPAFDPTDSTMVGWADETTLDVEYAHAIAPGAKIVLAETAVAETEGVTGLPEMMNAEKSLIDAGVPDVISQSFGATEDTFPGFDQHDYSSLTNLRYAFKDAAAHHVTVLGSSGDNGVTSQTLDGNGFFPYAANSWPSSDPLVTSIGGTYPAIDDTGKRLAPDVTGNDNDLLYPGGVVGGGGQSHVFKRPDYQNSVKSVVGAQRGTPDVSFSATLSGAAWVYYSFTNPGWHLIAGTSESCPIMSGVVALAAQAAGHRLGNINPALYELGQVSKNPAFGKYTGIQDVTVGNISDNGVTGPNAGPGYDMATGWGTIDGARFVPALAIAASAPSNQGNREDQGH
;
A
#
# COMPACT_ATOMS: atom_id res chain seq x y z
N MET A 1 -45.26 44.21 -28.30
CA MET A 1 -45.61 45.30 -29.24
C MET A 1 -44.38 46.19 -29.34
N SER A 2 -43.65 46.16 -30.46
CA SER A 2 -43.69 47.18 -31.52
C SER A 2 -43.03 48.49 -31.02
N THR A 3 -42.02 49.14 -31.61
CA THR A 3 -41.35 49.09 -32.91
C THR A 3 -40.32 50.24 -32.93
N ARG A 4 -39.13 50.06 -33.52
CA ARG A 4 -38.52 50.86 -34.64
C ARG A 4 -38.57 52.42 -34.52
N LYS A 5 -37.56 53.23 -34.85
CA LYS A 5 -36.53 53.18 -35.92
C LYS A 5 -35.72 54.52 -35.92
N ARG A 6 -34.44 54.45 -36.35
CA ARG A 6 -33.66 55.35 -37.28
C ARG A 6 -33.45 56.84 -36.95
N ALA A 7 -32.19 57.32 -36.82
CA ALA A 7 -31.20 57.73 -37.86
C ALA A 7 -31.34 59.24 -38.22
N THR A 8 -30.32 60.09 -38.49
CA THR A 8 -29.11 59.99 -39.33
C THR A 8 -28.22 61.27 -39.22
N ARG A 9 -26.89 61.09 -39.35
CA ARG A 9 -25.86 61.80 -40.18
C ARG A 9 -25.57 63.32 -40.12
N ALA A 10 -24.26 63.63 -40.02
CA ALA A 10 -23.41 64.44 -40.94
C ALA A 10 -21.95 64.39 -40.40
N GLY A 11 -20.83 64.44 -41.13
CA GLY A 11 -20.47 64.69 -42.53
C GLY A 11 -18.97 64.36 -42.73
N ALA A 12 -18.50 64.33 -43.98
CA ALA A 12 -17.25 63.74 -44.47
C ALA A 12 -16.17 64.77 -44.91
N LEU A 13 -14.89 64.35 -45.00
CA LEU A 13 -13.87 64.61 -46.06
C LEU A 13 -12.51 63.98 -45.62
N SER A 14 -11.96 62.90 -46.24
CA SER A 14 -11.04 62.82 -47.43
C SER A 14 -9.60 63.34 -47.16
N LEU A 15 -8.45 62.71 -47.48
CA LEU A 15 -8.02 61.53 -48.27
C LEU A 15 -6.49 61.27 -48.01
N ALA A 16 -5.98 60.02 -47.98
CA ALA A 16 -4.69 59.54 -48.59
C ALA A 16 -4.11 58.20 -48.00
N ILE A 17 -4.40 57.09 -48.70
CA ILE A 17 -3.58 55.93 -49.17
C ILE A 17 -2.08 55.91 -48.73
N ALA A 18 -1.36 54.85 -48.33
CA ALA A 18 -1.44 53.37 -48.25
C ALA A 18 -0.41 52.91 -47.18
N SER A 19 -0.46 51.77 -46.49
CA SER A 19 -0.37 50.39 -47.00
C SER A 19 -0.64 49.40 -45.86
N ALA A 20 -1.20 48.24 -46.20
CA ALA A 20 -1.77 47.22 -45.34
C ALA A 20 -0.77 46.51 -44.41
N PHE A 21 -1.22 46.06 -43.23
CA PHE A 21 -1.49 44.64 -42.91
C PHE A 21 -2.27 44.55 -41.57
N ALA A 22 -3.18 43.59 -41.49
CA ALA A 22 -4.28 43.52 -40.52
C ALA A 22 -3.85 43.38 -39.05
N LEU A 23 -4.47 44.16 -38.15
CA LEU A 23 -4.62 43.81 -36.74
C LEU A 23 -5.82 42.87 -36.58
N ALA A 24 -5.56 41.59 -36.30
CA ALA A 24 -6.51 40.73 -35.61
C ALA A 24 -6.16 40.75 -34.13
N ALA A 25 -7.11 41.17 -33.29
CA ALA A 25 -7.00 41.07 -31.86
C ALA A 25 -7.01 39.58 -31.46
N SER A 26 -5.91 39.09 -30.92
CA SER A 26 -5.83 37.80 -30.24
C SER A 26 -5.52 38.04 -28.76
N SER A 27 -6.40 37.53 -27.92
CA SER A 27 -6.20 37.33 -26.49
C SER A 27 -4.93 36.51 -26.26
N ALA A 28 -3.90 37.13 -25.67
CA ALA A 28 -2.71 36.42 -25.24
C ALA A 28 -3.05 35.56 -24.02
N ALA A 29 -3.31 34.27 -24.28
CA ALA A 29 -3.08 33.23 -23.30
C ALA A 29 -1.56 33.17 -23.05
N SER A 30 -1.14 33.46 -21.83
CA SER A 30 0.25 33.31 -21.42
C SER A 30 0.59 31.82 -21.42
N THR A 31 1.19 31.35 -22.51
CA THR A 31 1.89 30.07 -22.55
C THR A 31 3.07 30.16 -21.59
N VAL A 32 2.96 29.52 -20.43
CA VAL A 32 4.13 29.21 -19.61
C VAL A 32 4.91 28.15 -20.38
N THR A 33 5.93 28.59 -21.12
CA THR A 33 6.96 27.69 -21.65
C THR A 33 7.75 27.20 -20.44
N SER A 34 7.51 25.96 -20.02
CA SER A 34 8.41 25.23 -19.14
C SER A 34 9.76 25.14 -19.83
N ALA A 35 10.71 25.97 -19.40
CA ALA A 35 12.10 25.81 -19.78
C ALA A 35 12.57 24.46 -19.23
N GLY A 36 12.68 23.48 -20.10
CA GLY A 36 13.20 22.16 -19.78
C GLY A 36 14.63 22.30 -19.27
N ILE A 37 14.83 21.98 -17.99
CA ILE A 37 16.13 21.56 -17.51
C ILE A 37 16.33 20.16 -18.09
N GLN A 38 16.97 20.07 -19.26
CA GLN A 38 17.55 18.81 -19.73
C GLN A 38 18.74 18.48 -18.81
N GLY A 39 18.44 17.89 -17.67
CA GLY A 39 19.40 17.04 -16.97
C GLY A 39 19.52 15.76 -17.78
N SER A 40 20.69 15.49 -18.35
CA SER A 40 21.04 14.22 -18.98
C SER A 40 21.27 13.12 -17.92
N GLY A 41 20.32 12.96 -17.00
CA GLY A 41 20.24 11.80 -16.12
C GLY A 41 19.52 10.71 -16.90
N LYS A 42 20.12 9.53 -17.02
CA LYS A 42 19.42 8.35 -17.51
C LYS A 42 18.18 8.17 -16.61
N SER A 43 16.99 8.15 -17.20
CA SER A 43 15.81 7.63 -16.52
C SER A 43 16.13 6.20 -16.12
N VAL A 44 16.23 5.95 -14.82
CA VAL A 44 16.41 4.61 -14.29
C VAL A 44 15.06 3.92 -14.28
N GLN A 45 15.05 2.63 -14.62
CA GLN A 45 13.84 1.80 -14.65
C GLN A 45 13.21 1.72 -13.26
N ALA A 46 11.89 1.84 -13.26
CA ALA A 46 11.01 1.85 -12.12
C ALA A 46 10.51 0.45 -11.80
N HIS A 47 10.21 0.15 -10.54
CA HIS A 47 9.65 -1.15 -10.16
C HIS A 47 8.72 -1.05 -8.94
N PRO A 48 7.69 -1.91 -8.83
CA PRO A 48 6.85 -2.06 -7.63
C PRO A 48 7.64 -2.62 -6.44
N MET A 49 7.06 -2.59 -5.22
CA MET A 49 7.72 -3.09 -4.01
C MET A 49 8.01 -4.60 -4.08
N THR A 50 7.29 -5.35 -4.94
CA THR A 50 7.63 -6.72 -5.33
C THR A 50 8.96 -6.88 -6.07
N TRP A 51 9.71 -5.82 -6.42
CA TRP A 51 11.05 -5.97 -7.00
C TRP A 51 12.09 -6.36 -5.95
N GLY A 52 12.19 -7.68 -5.76
CA GLY A 52 12.85 -8.35 -4.65
C GLY A 52 12.09 -9.61 -4.23
N SER A 53 10.77 -9.63 -4.47
CA SER A 53 9.98 -10.86 -4.50
C SER A 53 10.44 -11.73 -5.68
N ARG A 54 10.55 -13.02 -5.44
CA ARG A 54 10.91 -14.00 -6.46
C ARG A 54 9.63 -14.72 -6.86
N GLU A 55 9.26 -14.63 -8.13
CA GLU A 55 8.40 -15.62 -8.77
C GLU A 55 9.11 -16.97 -8.67
N VAL A 56 8.65 -17.86 -7.78
CA VAL A 56 9.41 -19.09 -7.49
C VAL A 56 9.10 -20.24 -8.44
N ALA A 57 7.99 -20.23 -9.18
CA ALA A 57 7.71 -21.20 -10.25
C ALA A 57 6.37 -20.97 -10.92
N ASP A 58 6.32 -21.16 -12.24
CA ASP A 58 5.10 -21.35 -13.02
C ASP A 58 4.63 -22.81 -12.90
N LEU A 59 3.62 -23.06 -12.08
CA LEU A 59 3.02 -24.38 -11.91
C LEU A 59 1.63 -24.48 -12.55
N PRO A 60 1.27 -25.66 -13.11
CA PRO A 60 -0.08 -25.86 -13.63
C PRO A 60 -1.14 -25.94 -12.53
N THR A 61 -0.74 -26.24 -11.28
CA THR A 61 -1.62 -26.35 -10.11
C THR A 61 -0.87 -26.00 -8.83
N PRO A 62 -1.52 -25.40 -7.82
CA PRO A 62 -0.91 -25.19 -6.52
C PRO A 62 -0.50 -26.52 -5.88
N LEU A 63 0.62 -26.50 -5.17
CA LEU A 63 1.09 -27.62 -4.37
C LEU A 63 0.72 -27.41 -2.89
N PRO A 64 0.42 -28.48 -2.14
CA PRO A 64 0.42 -28.42 -0.68
C PRO A 64 1.78 -27.96 -0.13
N THR A 65 1.78 -27.28 1.02
CA THR A 65 3.01 -26.77 1.67
C THR A 65 4.06 -27.86 1.85
N SER A 66 3.68 -29.06 2.27
CA SER A 66 4.58 -30.20 2.42
C SER A 66 5.27 -30.60 1.11
N GLN A 67 4.57 -30.45 -0.02
CA GLN A 67 5.13 -30.71 -1.35
C GLN A 67 5.98 -29.55 -1.85
N CYS A 68 5.59 -28.30 -1.64
CA CYS A 68 6.46 -27.15 -1.91
C CYS A 68 7.79 -27.28 -1.17
N LYS A 69 7.77 -27.64 0.11
CA LYS A 69 8.99 -27.84 0.88
C LYS A 69 9.85 -28.97 0.31
N ALA A 70 9.23 -30.06 -0.14
CA ALA A 70 9.95 -31.19 -0.72
C ALA A 70 10.52 -30.91 -2.12
N GLN A 71 9.83 -30.11 -2.94
CA GLN A 71 10.17 -29.88 -4.35
C GLN A 71 10.96 -28.59 -4.58
N LEU A 72 10.61 -27.52 -3.88
CA LEU A 72 11.12 -26.16 -4.05
C LEU A 72 11.99 -25.71 -2.87
N GLY A 73 11.99 -26.44 -1.76
CA GLY A 73 12.71 -26.09 -0.54
C GLY A 73 12.04 -25.00 0.32
N ILE A 74 11.07 -24.28 -0.24
CA ILE A 74 10.27 -23.25 0.45
C ILE A 74 8.93 -23.80 0.93
N ASN A 75 8.36 -23.17 1.94
CA ASN A 75 6.92 -23.28 2.18
C ASN A 75 6.17 -22.41 1.17
N CYS A 76 4.97 -22.83 0.79
CA CYS A 76 4.02 -22.04 0.01
C CYS A 76 2.66 -22.12 0.69
N TYR A 77 1.89 -21.04 0.65
CA TYR A 77 0.62 -20.93 1.35
C TYR A 77 -0.50 -20.52 0.41
N SER A 78 -1.65 -21.12 0.65
CA SER A 78 -2.92 -20.74 0.01
C SER A 78 -3.63 -19.65 0.81
N PRO A 79 -4.55 -18.89 0.17
CA PRO A 79 -5.45 -17.97 0.86
C PRO A 79 -6.20 -18.61 2.03
N LEU A 80 -6.60 -19.89 1.92
CA LEU A 80 -7.32 -20.59 2.98
C LEU A 80 -6.44 -20.89 4.19
N GLN A 81 -5.13 -21.11 3.99
CA GLN A 81 -4.18 -21.26 5.08
C GLN A 81 -3.98 -19.95 5.83
N TYR A 82 -3.91 -18.81 5.14
CA TYR A 82 -3.86 -17.50 5.81
C TYR A 82 -5.13 -17.21 6.61
N ARG A 83 -6.32 -17.51 6.05
CA ARG A 83 -7.60 -17.41 6.79
C ARG A 83 -7.60 -18.22 8.08
N SER A 84 -7.00 -19.41 8.06
CA SER A 84 -6.87 -20.26 9.24
C SER A 84 -5.83 -19.71 10.23
N ALA A 85 -4.65 -19.32 9.73
CA ALA A 85 -3.54 -18.86 10.56
C ALA A 85 -3.85 -17.54 11.29
N TYR A 86 -4.56 -16.62 10.64
CA TYR A 86 -5.04 -15.37 11.25
C TYR A 86 -6.41 -15.50 11.92
N ASP A 87 -6.91 -16.72 12.14
CA ASP A 87 -8.19 -17.03 12.80
C ASP A 87 -9.40 -16.22 12.27
N LEU A 88 -9.55 -16.16 10.95
CA LEU A 88 -10.62 -15.39 10.29
C LEU A 88 -11.90 -16.22 10.07
N ASN A 89 -11.78 -17.55 10.08
CA ASN A 89 -12.93 -18.44 9.83
C ASN A 89 -14.13 -18.22 10.76
N PRO A 90 -13.97 -17.94 12.08
CA PRO A 90 -15.09 -17.60 12.95
C PRO A 90 -15.87 -16.35 12.48
N LEU A 91 -15.20 -15.37 11.88
CA LEU A 91 -15.83 -14.16 11.36
C LEU A 91 -16.73 -14.47 10.16
N TYR A 92 -16.24 -15.29 9.22
CA TYR A 92 -17.02 -15.69 8.05
C TYR A 92 -18.26 -16.51 8.45
N GLN A 93 -18.14 -17.40 9.45
CA GLN A 93 -19.28 -18.14 10.01
C GLN A 93 -20.33 -17.21 10.64
N ALA A 94 -19.90 -16.07 11.19
CA ALA A 94 -20.78 -15.02 11.70
C ALA A 94 -21.32 -14.07 10.60
N GLY A 95 -20.98 -14.30 9.33
CA GLY A 95 -21.40 -13.46 8.21
C GLY A 95 -20.63 -12.14 8.06
N ILE A 96 -19.48 -12.02 8.73
CA ILE A 96 -18.53 -10.91 8.55
C ILE A 96 -17.57 -11.31 7.44
N THR A 97 -17.74 -10.73 6.26
CA THR A 97 -17.02 -11.07 5.03
C THR A 97 -16.45 -9.84 4.30
N GLY A 98 -16.59 -8.64 4.88
CA GLY A 98 -16.32 -7.35 4.23
C GLY A 98 -17.53 -6.80 3.47
N ARG A 99 -18.70 -7.45 3.59
CA ARG A 99 -19.91 -7.08 2.86
C ARG A 99 -20.33 -5.64 3.15
N GLY A 100 -20.55 -4.88 2.08
CA GLY A 100 -20.94 -3.47 2.15
C GLY A 100 -19.77 -2.53 2.38
N LYS A 101 -18.54 -3.02 2.25
CA LYS A 101 -17.30 -2.24 2.29
C LYS A 101 -16.58 -2.28 0.95
N THR A 102 -15.78 -1.25 0.70
CA THR A 102 -14.96 -1.14 -0.50
C THR A 102 -13.49 -1.07 -0.12
N ILE A 103 -12.70 -1.97 -0.71
CA ILE A 103 -11.24 -1.91 -0.71
C ILE A 103 -10.83 -1.28 -2.03
N VAL A 104 -10.09 -0.17 -1.96
CA VAL A 104 -9.41 0.43 -3.10
C VAL A 104 -7.96 -0.04 -3.10
N ILE A 105 -7.51 -0.58 -4.23
CA ILE A 105 -6.11 -0.90 -4.52
C ILE A 105 -5.62 0.11 -5.54
N VAL A 106 -4.38 0.59 -5.42
CA VAL A 106 -3.84 1.64 -6.29
C VAL A 106 -2.51 1.17 -6.86
N ASP A 107 -2.48 0.96 -8.17
CA ASP A 107 -1.33 0.40 -8.88
C ASP A 107 -0.99 1.19 -10.13
N SER A 108 0.29 1.14 -10.52
CA SER A 108 0.68 1.62 -11.84
C SER A 108 0.26 0.61 -12.90
N TYR A 109 -0.27 1.07 -14.02
CA TYR A 109 -0.69 0.28 -15.19
C TYR A 109 -1.82 -0.74 -14.96
N GLY A 110 -1.80 -1.53 -13.90
CA GLY A 110 -2.72 -2.62 -13.62
C GLY A 110 -2.29 -3.97 -14.21
N SER A 111 -3.24 -4.91 -14.30
CA SER A 111 -3.07 -6.23 -14.90
C SER A 111 -4.10 -6.46 -16.01
N PRO A 112 -3.68 -6.79 -17.25
CA PRO A 112 -4.59 -6.82 -18.40
C PRO A 112 -5.58 -8.00 -18.36
N THR A 113 -5.35 -8.98 -17.48
CA THR A 113 -6.15 -10.20 -17.33
C THR A 113 -6.81 -10.32 -15.96
N ILE A 114 -6.72 -9.28 -15.12
CA ILE A 114 -7.04 -9.32 -13.68
C ILE A 114 -8.37 -10.00 -13.33
N GLN A 115 -9.43 -9.72 -14.08
CA GLN A 115 -10.74 -10.32 -13.81
C GLN A 115 -10.79 -11.81 -14.14
N ALA A 116 -10.15 -12.24 -15.23
CA ALA A 116 -10.13 -13.64 -15.62
C ALA A 116 -9.24 -14.45 -14.66
N ASP A 117 -8.16 -13.83 -14.21
CA ASP A 117 -7.23 -14.42 -13.24
C ASP A 117 -7.91 -14.63 -11.89
N LEU A 118 -8.61 -13.60 -11.39
CA LEU A 118 -9.41 -13.70 -10.16
C LEU A 118 -10.51 -14.78 -10.26
N ASP A 119 -11.20 -14.91 -11.39
CA ASP A 119 -12.22 -15.95 -11.59
C ASP A 119 -11.61 -17.37 -11.51
N VAL A 120 -10.37 -17.58 -11.96
CA VAL A 120 -9.65 -18.86 -11.83
C VAL A 120 -9.21 -19.10 -10.38
N PHE A 121 -8.66 -18.06 -9.75
CA PHE A 121 -8.23 -18.10 -8.36
C PHE A 121 -9.38 -18.45 -7.41
N ASP A 122 -10.51 -17.76 -7.55
CA ASP A 122 -11.70 -17.97 -6.74
C ASP A 122 -12.22 -19.39 -6.88
N LYS A 123 -12.28 -19.90 -8.11
CA LYS A 123 -12.68 -21.27 -8.39
C LYS A 123 -11.75 -22.30 -7.76
N GLN A 124 -10.44 -22.09 -7.81
CA GLN A 124 -9.46 -23.00 -7.23
C GLN A 124 -9.62 -23.11 -5.70
N TRP A 125 -9.88 -21.98 -5.04
CA TRP A 125 -9.95 -21.90 -3.59
C TRP A 125 -11.38 -21.95 -3.02
N GLY A 126 -12.39 -22.08 -3.88
CA GLY A 126 -13.80 -22.14 -3.48
C GLY A 126 -14.30 -20.83 -2.88
N LEU A 127 -13.77 -19.70 -3.35
CA LEU A 127 -14.20 -18.36 -2.96
C LEU A 127 -15.40 -17.92 -3.81
N PRO A 128 -16.26 -17.02 -3.30
CA PRO A 128 -17.32 -16.46 -4.12
C PRO A 128 -16.76 -15.49 -5.15
N ASP A 129 -17.08 -15.71 -6.42
CA ASP A 129 -16.70 -14.80 -7.51
C ASP A 129 -17.16 -13.36 -7.22
N THR A 130 -16.31 -12.40 -7.57
CA THR A 130 -16.64 -10.96 -7.56
C THR A 130 -16.30 -10.30 -8.89
N LYS A 131 -16.62 -9.00 -9.00
CA LYS A 131 -16.18 -8.17 -10.12
C LYS A 131 -15.27 -7.06 -9.63
N VAL A 132 -14.10 -6.96 -10.24
CA VAL A 132 -13.14 -5.89 -10.02
C VAL A 132 -13.64 -4.66 -10.76
N ASP A 133 -13.88 -3.56 -10.05
CA ASP A 133 -14.20 -2.27 -10.64
C ASP A 133 -12.90 -1.54 -10.99
N VAL A 134 -12.42 -1.75 -12.22
CA VAL A 134 -11.20 -1.13 -12.72
C VAL A 134 -11.47 0.33 -13.10
N ARG A 135 -10.69 1.25 -12.50
CA ARG A 135 -10.79 2.70 -12.65
C ARG A 135 -9.46 3.24 -13.14
N GLN A 136 -9.45 3.75 -14.36
CA GLN A 136 -8.23 4.26 -15.00
C GLN A 136 -8.07 5.76 -14.76
N PHE A 137 -6.89 6.15 -14.29
CA PHE A 137 -6.49 7.54 -14.03
C PHE A 137 -5.37 7.94 -14.99
N GLY A 138 -5.77 8.66 -16.03
CA GLY A 138 -4.91 8.99 -17.17
C GLY A 138 -5.10 8.01 -18.34
N THR A 139 -4.19 8.07 -19.31
CA THR A 139 -4.19 7.16 -20.46
C THR A 139 -3.26 6.00 -20.15
N ILE A 140 -3.81 4.89 -19.66
CA ILE A 140 -3.02 3.69 -19.38
C ILE A 140 -2.44 3.17 -20.71
N PRO A 141 -1.10 3.02 -20.82
CA PRO A 141 -0.50 2.43 -22.02
C PRO A 141 -1.01 0.99 -22.21
N ALA A 142 -1.03 0.53 -23.46
CA ALA A 142 -1.31 -0.88 -23.72
C ALA A 142 -0.23 -1.73 -23.08
N PHE A 143 -0.64 -2.83 -22.42
CA PHE A 143 0.28 -3.76 -21.78
C PHE A 143 1.30 -4.31 -22.79
N ASP A 144 2.59 -4.17 -22.47
CA ASP A 144 3.70 -4.75 -23.21
C ASP A 144 4.32 -5.89 -22.39
N PRO A 145 4.13 -7.17 -22.78
CA PRO A 145 4.69 -8.30 -22.05
C PRO A 145 6.22 -8.37 -22.10
N THR A 146 6.88 -7.50 -22.86
CA THR A 146 8.34 -7.39 -22.92
C THR A 146 8.90 -6.25 -22.06
N ASP A 147 8.03 -5.38 -21.52
CA ASP A 147 8.41 -4.35 -20.55
C ASP A 147 8.34 -4.94 -19.14
N SER A 148 9.51 -5.21 -18.55
CA SER A 148 9.62 -5.75 -17.18
C SER A 148 8.94 -4.90 -16.12
N THR A 149 8.79 -3.59 -16.37
CA THR A 149 8.08 -2.67 -15.47
C THR A 149 6.59 -2.98 -15.47
N MET A 150 5.99 -3.09 -16.66
CA MET A 150 4.56 -3.41 -16.78
C MET A 150 4.25 -4.81 -16.28
N VAL A 151 5.15 -5.78 -16.52
CA VAL A 151 5.01 -7.14 -16.00
C VAL A 151 5.02 -7.12 -14.47
N GLY A 152 6.01 -6.48 -13.84
CA GLY A 152 6.07 -6.42 -12.38
C GLY A 152 4.84 -5.76 -11.76
N TRP A 153 4.34 -4.67 -12.35
CA TRP A 153 3.10 -4.05 -11.87
C TRP A 153 1.85 -4.92 -12.09
N ALA A 154 1.82 -5.73 -13.14
CA ALA A 154 0.75 -6.70 -13.34
C ALA A 154 0.82 -7.86 -12.32
N ASP A 155 2.02 -8.30 -11.93
CA ASP A 155 2.23 -9.27 -10.85
C ASP A 155 1.70 -8.70 -9.52
N GLU A 156 2.12 -7.49 -9.16
CA GLU A 156 1.69 -6.74 -7.97
C GLU A 156 0.17 -6.58 -7.91
N THR A 157 -0.42 -6.05 -9.00
CA THR A 157 -1.87 -5.86 -9.12
C THR A 157 -2.63 -7.16 -8.88
N THR A 158 -2.09 -8.28 -9.39
CA THR A 158 -2.76 -9.58 -9.27
C THR A 158 -2.68 -10.11 -7.85
N LEU A 159 -1.52 -10.04 -7.20
CA LEU A 159 -1.37 -10.36 -5.78
C LEU A 159 -2.34 -9.55 -4.93
N ASP A 160 -2.34 -8.22 -5.09
CA ASP A 160 -3.14 -7.30 -4.28
C ASP A 160 -4.64 -7.60 -4.37
N VAL A 161 -5.16 -7.77 -5.60
CA VAL A 161 -6.58 -8.04 -5.84
C VAL A 161 -6.97 -9.41 -5.30
N GLU A 162 -6.20 -10.46 -5.61
CA GLU A 162 -6.50 -11.82 -5.18
C GLU A 162 -6.50 -11.93 -3.65
N TYR A 163 -5.55 -11.31 -2.97
CA TYR A 163 -5.43 -11.41 -1.51
C TYR A 163 -6.39 -10.50 -0.76
N ALA A 164 -6.68 -9.30 -1.25
CA ALA A 164 -7.72 -8.46 -0.68
C ALA A 164 -9.09 -9.16 -0.72
N HIS A 165 -9.43 -9.75 -1.88
CA HIS A 165 -10.66 -10.52 -2.05
C HIS A 165 -10.64 -11.82 -1.25
N ALA A 166 -9.51 -12.52 -1.22
CA ALA A 166 -9.35 -13.72 -0.41
C ALA A 166 -9.58 -13.44 1.07
N ILE A 167 -9.20 -12.29 1.61
CA ILE A 167 -9.44 -12.02 3.04
C ILE A 167 -10.84 -11.43 3.29
N ALA A 168 -11.36 -10.61 2.39
CA ALA A 168 -12.69 -10.01 2.50
C ALA A 168 -13.58 -10.34 1.28
N PRO A 169 -14.06 -11.58 1.15
CA PRO A 169 -14.74 -12.07 -0.06
C PRO A 169 -16.11 -11.43 -0.34
N GLY A 170 -16.63 -10.63 0.60
CA GLY A 170 -17.85 -9.85 0.44
C GLY A 170 -17.61 -8.36 0.15
N ALA A 171 -16.37 -7.88 0.24
CA ALA A 171 -16.03 -6.51 -0.08
C ALA A 171 -16.08 -6.26 -1.59
N LYS A 172 -16.34 -5.02 -1.97
CA LYS A 172 -16.11 -4.55 -3.34
C LYS A 172 -14.63 -4.27 -3.50
N ILE A 173 -14.05 -4.72 -4.60
CA ILE A 173 -12.68 -4.38 -4.98
C ILE A 173 -12.74 -3.34 -6.09
N VAL A 174 -12.10 -2.20 -5.85
CA VAL A 174 -11.87 -1.15 -6.83
C VAL A 174 -10.38 -1.10 -7.09
N LEU A 175 -9.97 -1.32 -8.34
CA LEU A 175 -8.58 -1.20 -8.77
C LEU A 175 -8.39 0.15 -9.45
N ALA A 176 -7.56 1.02 -8.87
CA ALA A 176 -7.19 2.31 -9.43
C ALA A 176 -5.87 2.18 -10.20
N GLU A 177 -5.93 2.18 -11.52
CA GLU A 177 -4.76 2.09 -12.39
C GLU A 177 -4.26 3.50 -12.74
N THR A 178 -2.97 3.75 -12.61
CA THR A 178 -2.33 5.01 -13.02
C THR A 178 -1.46 4.81 -14.27
N ALA A 179 -1.31 5.85 -15.08
CA ALA A 179 -0.64 5.74 -16.39
C ALA A 179 0.90 5.73 -16.32
N VAL A 180 1.49 5.83 -15.14
CA VAL A 180 2.93 6.06 -14.93
C VAL A 180 3.41 5.12 -13.83
N ALA A 181 4.51 4.42 -14.07
CA ALA A 181 5.18 3.65 -13.03
C ALA A 181 5.55 4.54 -11.84
N GLU A 182 5.20 4.08 -10.64
CA GLU A 182 5.81 4.55 -9.41
C GLU A 182 7.26 4.06 -9.32
N THR A 183 8.14 4.96 -8.86
CA THR A 183 9.59 4.79 -8.85
C THR A 183 10.16 5.52 -7.64
N GLU A 184 11.39 5.16 -7.26
CA GLU A 184 12.16 5.93 -6.28
C GLU A 184 12.14 7.44 -6.56
N GLY A 185 12.07 8.23 -5.49
CA GLY A 185 11.81 9.66 -5.53
C GLY A 185 10.32 9.99 -5.64
N VAL A 186 9.93 10.76 -6.66
CA VAL A 186 8.58 11.36 -6.77
C VAL A 186 7.78 10.81 -7.95
N THR A 187 8.39 10.10 -8.88
CA THR A 187 7.72 9.73 -10.13
C THR A 187 6.57 8.75 -9.87
N GLY A 188 5.41 8.97 -10.50
CA GLY A 188 4.19 8.14 -10.36
C GLY A 188 3.36 8.42 -9.09
N LEU A 189 3.99 8.83 -7.99
CA LEU A 189 3.30 9.14 -6.73
C LEU A 189 2.24 10.26 -6.87
N PRO A 190 2.47 11.38 -7.59
CA PRO A 190 1.43 12.38 -7.83
C PRO A 190 0.18 11.80 -8.50
N GLU A 191 0.33 10.91 -9.48
CA GLU A 191 -0.78 10.26 -10.18
C GLU A 191 -1.55 9.33 -9.25
N MET A 192 -0.86 8.54 -8.42
CA MET A 192 -1.47 7.68 -7.39
C MET A 192 -2.23 8.49 -6.34
N MET A 193 -1.62 9.54 -5.79
CA MET A 193 -2.27 10.41 -4.81
C MET A 193 -3.48 11.16 -5.40
N ASN A 194 -3.43 11.53 -6.68
CA ASN A 194 -4.58 12.11 -7.38
C ASN A 194 -5.71 11.08 -7.59
N ALA A 195 -5.37 9.83 -7.91
CA ALA A 195 -6.34 8.74 -8.05
C ALA A 195 -7.04 8.46 -6.71
N GLU A 196 -6.27 8.31 -5.64
CA GLU A 196 -6.79 8.15 -4.27
C GLU A 196 -7.71 9.29 -3.89
N LYS A 197 -7.23 10.54 -4.05
CA LYS A 197 -8.04 11.72 -3.73
C LYS A 197 -9.36 11.74 -4.49
N SER A 198 -9.34 11.45 -5.79
CA SER A 198 -10.55 11.43 -6.61
C SER A 198 -11.57 10.38 -6.12
N LEU A 199 -11.08 9.20 -5.71
CA LEU A 199 -11.93 8.14 -5.16
C LEU A 199 -12.45 8.48 -3.75
N ILE A 200 -11.64 9.13 -2.92
CA ILE A 200 -12.04 9.64 -1.61
C ILE A 200 -13.14 10.69 -1.75
N ASP A 201 -12.96 11.68 -2.64
CA ASP A 201 -13.96 12.72 -2.94
C ASP A 201 -15.28 12.12 -3.45
N ALA A 202 -15.20 11.02 -4.21
CA ALA A 202 -16.35 10.27 -4.70
C ALA A 202 -17.00 9.38 -3.62
N GLY A 203 -16.43 9.31 -2.42
CA GLY A 203 -16.91 8.50 -1.31
C GLY A 203 -16.81 7.00 -1.55
N VAL A 204 -15.85 6.56 -2.38
CA VAL A 204 -15.69 5.16 -2.78
C VAL A 204 -15.06 4.29 -1.68
N PRO A 205 -13.86 4.61 -1.14
CA PRO A 205 -13.15 3.68 -0.26
C PRO A 205 -13.74 3.64 1.17
N ASP A 206 -13.70 2.47 1.79
CA ASP A 206 -13.61 2.33 3.25
C ASP A 206 -12.14 2.17 3.67
N VAL A 207 -11.35 1.47 2.86
CA VAL A 207 -9.91 1.24 3.04
C VAL A 207 -9.17 1.36 1.71
N ILE A 208 -7.95 1.91 1.74
CA ILE A 208 -7.00 1.97 0.63
C ILE A 208 -5.80 1.07 0.97
N SER A 209 -5.43 0.18 0.05
CA SER A 209 -4.25 -0.69 0.10
C SER A 209 -3.19 -0.16 -0.85
N GLN A 210 -1.94 -0.01 -0.37
CA GLN A 210 -0.82 0.52 -1.14
C GLN A 210 0.38 -0.41 -1.02
N SER A 211 0.68 -1.16 -2.09
CA SER A 211 1.84 -2.05 -2.18
C SER A 211 2.99 -1.44 -2.99
N PHE A 212 3.25 -0.16 -2.73
CA PHE A 212 4.27 0.64 -3.40
C PHE A 212 4.99 1.55 -2.41
N GLY A 213 6.13 2.13 -2.82
CA GLY A 213 6.79 3.14 -2.02
C GLY A 213 8.19 3.49 -2.50
N ALA A 214 8.61 4.70 -2.14
CA ALA A 214 9.94 5.22 -2.39
C ALA A 214 10.65 5.51 -1.07
N THR A 215 11.97 5.30 -1.06
CA THR A 215 12.81 5.62 0.08
C THR A 215 12.71 7.11 0.41
N GLU A 216 12.49 7.47 1.68
CA GLU A 216 12.36 8.89 2.09
C GLU A 216 13.57 9.73 1.65
N ASP A 217 14.76 9.14 1.71
CA ASP A 217 16.05 9.75 1.37
C ASP A 217 16.22 10.03 -0.14
N THR A 218 15.39 9.44 -1.02
CA THR A 218 15.47 9.67 -2.48
C THR A 218 14.61 10.84 -2.96
N PHE A 219 13.80 11.43 -2.07
CA PHE A 219 12.97 12.59 -2.41
C PHE A 219 13.82 13.86 -2.64
N PRO A 220 13.55 14.63 -3.70
CA PRO A 220 14.29 15.87 -3.98
C PRO A 220 14.26 16.85 -2.81
N GLY A 221 15.43 17.34 -2.40
CA GLY A 221 15.56 18.28 -1.27
C GLY A 221 15.94 17.62 0.06
N PHE A 222 15.88 16.29 0.16
CA PHE A 222 16.13 15.55 1.40
C PHE A 222 17.48 15.89 2.05
N ASP A 223 18.58 15.86 1.29
CA ASP A 223 19.94 16.21 1.77
C ASP A 223 20.05 17.65 2.30
N GLN A 224 19.14 18.53 1.89
CA GLN A 224 19.06 19.92 2.34
C GLN A 224 18.05 20.11 3.49
N HIS A 225 17.49 19.02 4.03
CA HIS A 225 16.41 19.01 5.01
C HIS A 225 15.13 19.72 4.51
N ASP A 226 14.93 19.74 3.19
CA ASP A 226 13.69 20.18 2.56
C ASP A 226 12.87 18.95 2.16
N TYR A 227 11.90 18.61 3.00
CA TYR A 227 11.00 17.48 2.79
C TYR A 227 9.73 17.87 2.04
N SER A 228 9.68 19.05 1.40
CA SER A 228 8.48 19.54 0.72
C SER A 228 8.05 18.67 -0.45
N SER A 229 8.98 18.07 -1.19
CA SER A 229 8.69 17.16 -2.31
C SER A 229 7.85 15.94 -1.86
N LEU A 230 8.16 15.39 -0.69
CA LEU A 230 7.39 14.31 -0.06
C LEU A 230 6.14 14.84 0.64
N THR A 231 6.28 15.82 1.53
CA THR A 231 5.17 16.30 2.37
C THR A 231 4.04 16.96 1.59
N ASN A 232 4.32 17.49 0.39
CA ASN A 232 3.29 17.99 -0.52
C ASN A 232 2.45 16.89 -1.17
N LEU A 233 2.85 15.61 -1.13
CA LEU A 233 2.06 14.49 -1.67
C LEU A 233 0.98 14.00 -0.68
N ARG A 234 1.06 14.40 0.59
CA ARG A 234 0.17 13.94 1.68
C ARG A 234 -1.28 14.40 1.58
N TYR A 235 -1.65 15.14 0.53
CA TYR A 235 -3.01 15.68 0.39
C TYR A 235 -4.07 14.59 0.35
N ALA A 236 -3.78 13.44 -0.29
CA ALA A 236 -4.69 12.31 -0.33
C ALA A 236 -4.92 11.71 1.07
N PHE A 237 -3.86 11.56 1.87
CA PHE A 237 -3.95 10.99 3.22
C PHE A 237 -4.64 11.93 4.21
N LYS A 238 -4.40 13.24 4.09
CA LYS A 238 -5.15 14.25 4.87
C LYS A 238 -6.64 14.20 4.52
N ASP A 239 -6.98 14.02 3.25
CA ASP A 239 -8.35 13.90 2.78
C ASP A 239 -9.01 12.59 3.22
N ALA A 240 -8.27 11.46 3.17
CA ALA A 240 -8.69 10.17 3.69
C ALA A 240 -9.04 10.27 5.18
N ALA A 241 -8.16 10.88 5.98
CA ALA A 241 -8.40 11.11 7.40
C ALA A 241 -9.66 11.96 7.65
N ALA A 242 -9.88 13.01 6.84
CA ALA A 242 -11.09 13.86 6.93
C ALA A 242 -12.38 13.13 6.54
N HIS A 243 -12.29 12.12 5.67
CA HIS A 243 -13.41 11.31 5.19
C HIS A 243 -13.54 9.95 5.88
N HIS A 244 -12.80 9.75 6.98
CA HIS A 244 -12.75 8.51 7.75
C HIS A 244 -12.38 7.28 6.91
N VAL A 245 -11.51 7.43 5.91
CA VAL A 245 -10.95 6.32 5.12
C VAL A 245 -9.67 5.82 5.79
N THR A 246 -9.52 4.50 5.90
CA THR A 246 -8.27 3.89 6.37
C THR A 246 -7.27 3.80 5.22
N VAL A 247 -6.01 4.17 5.44
CA VAL A 247 -4.94 4.03 4.44
C VAL A 247 -3.86 3.11 5.00
N LEU A 248 -3.49 2.09 4.23
CA LEU A 248 -2.50 1.08 4.57
C LEU A 248 -1.35 1.12 3.57
N GLY A 249 -0.11 0.92 4.03
CA GLY A 249 1.05 0.88 3.16
C GLY A 249 2.06 -0.19 3.59
N SER A 250 2.49 -1.01 2.63
CA SER A 250 3.57 -2.00 2.80
C SER A 250 4.86 -1.34 3.29
N SER A 251 5.53 -1.93 4.28
CA SER A 251 6.68 -1.29 4.95
C SER A 251 8.01 -1.42 4.20
N GLY A 252 8.07 -2.23 3.15
CA GLY A 252 9.29 -2.49 2.38
C GLY A 252 9.76 -3.95 2.52
N ASP A 253 10.58 -4.37 1.56
CA ASP A 253 11.06 -5.75 1.44
C ASP A 253 12.59 -5.89 1.57
N ASN A 254 13.25 -4.82 2.01
CA ASN A 254 14.71 -4.71 2.13
C ASN A 254 15.17 -4.46 3.59
N GLY A 255 14.36 -4.92 4.54
CA GLY A 255 14.65 -4.85 5.96
C GLY A 255 14.76 -3.41 6.47
N VAL A 256 15.85 -3.13 7.17
CA VAL A 256 16.13 -1.80 7.73
C VAL A 256 16.65 -0.79 6.70
N THR A 257 16.91 -1.20 5.46
CA THR A 257 17.41 -0.30 4.39
C THR A 257 16.43 -0.24 3.22
N SER A 258 16.75 0.56 2.21
CA SER A 258 15.96 0.67 0.99
C SER A 258 16.83 1.17 -0.17
N GLN A 259 16.24 1.27 -1.37
CA GLN A 259 16.99 1.44 -2.61
C GLN A 259 17.48 2.87 -2.81
N THR A 260 18.62 3.02 -3.48
CA THR A 260 19.07 4.34 -3.95
C THR A 260 18.21 4.82 -5.11
N LEU A 261 18.20 6.14 -5.36
CA LEU A 261 17.38 6.76 -6.43
C LEU A 261 17.57 6.12 -7.82
N ASP A 262 18.76 5.57 -8.07
CA ASP A 262 19.10 4.91 -9.32
C ASP A 262 18.83 3.40 -9.33
N GLY A 263 18.17 2.85 -8.30
CA GLY A 263 17.80 1.44 -8.18
C GLY A 263 18.96 0.44 -8.20
N ASN A 264 20.22 0.91 -8.22
CA ASN A 264 21.39 0.06 -8.43
C ASN A 264 22.05 -0.39 -7.12
N GLY A 265 21.49 -0.03 -5.97
CA GLY A 265 22.04 -0.37 -4.67
C GLY A 265 21.11 0.01 -3.52
N PHE A 266 21.62 -0.19 -2.31
CA PHE A 266 20.93 0.10 -1.07
C PHE A 266 21.68 1.14 -0.26
N PHE A 267 20.95 1.91 0.56
CA PHE A 267 21.58 2.82 1.50
C PHE A 267 22.44 2.04 2.52
N PRO A 268 23.65 2.52 2.84
CA PRO A 268 24.56 1.84 3.78
C PRO A 268 24.20 2.12 5.26
N TYR A 269 23.00 2.63 5.51
CA TYR A 269 22.45 2.99 6.81
C TYR A 269 20.95 2.71 6.82
N ALA A 270 20.34 2.79 8.01
CA ALA A 270 18.91 2.58 8.16
C ALA A 270 18.11 3.62 7.36
N ALA A 271 17.17 3.18 6.53
CA ALA A 271 16.30 4.02 5.73
C ALA A 271 14.85 3.53 5.86
N ASN A 272 13.89 4.38 5.51
CA ASN A 272 12.47 4.05 5.59
C ASN A 272 11.75 4.47 4.30
N SER A 273 10.58 3.91 4.05
CA SER A 273 9.83 4.11 2.80
C SER A 273 8.52 4.87 3.03
N TRP A 274 8.22 5.80 2.14
CA TRP A 274 6.94 6.50 2.04
C TRP A 274 6.13 5.88 0.89
N PRO A 275 4.83 5.58 1.07
CA PRO A 275 3.90 6.17 2.05
C PRO A 275 3.84 5.50 3.42
N SER A 276 4.42 4.32 3.60
CA SER A 276 4.32 3.55 4.85
C SER A 276 4.73 4.34 6.09
N SER A 277 5.76 5.18 5.97
CA SER A 277 6.27 6.03 7.04
C SER A 277 5.38 7.23 7.40
N ASP A 278 4.33 7.55 6.62
CA ASP A 278 3.44 8.66 6.92
C ASP A 278 2.62 8.40 8.21
N PRO A 279 2.51 9.36 9.14
CA PRO A 279 1.69 9.20 10.34
C PRO A 279 0.18 8.98 10.11
N LEU A 280 -0.32 9.24 8.91
CA LEU A 280 -1.72 8.99 8.52
C LEU A 280 -1.93 7.63 7.84
N VAL A 281 -0.86 6.88 7.61
CA VAL A 281 -0.88 5.55 7.00
C VAL A 281 -0.56 4.51 8.07
N THR A 282 -1.28 3.39 8.08
CA THR A 282 -0.91 2.24 8.91
C THR A 282 0.13 1.41 8.15
N SER A 283 1.33 1.34 8.71
CA SER A 283 2.47 0.62 8.11
C SER A 283 2.36 -0.87 8.38
N ILE A 284 2.37 -1.67 7.31
CA ILE A 284 2.19 -3.11 7.37
C ILE A 284 3.51 -3.81 7.04
N GLY A 285 4.09 -4.49 8.03
CA GLY A 285 5.37 -5.19 7.88
C GLY A 285 5.25 -6.70 7.70
N GLY A 286 6.42 -7.35 7.71
CA GLY A 286 6.57 -8.75 7.35
C GLY A 286 6.89 -9.68 8.51
N THR A 287 6.26 -10.84 8.51
CA THR A 287 6.49 -11.99 9.40
C THR A 287 6.62 -13.26 8.58
N TYR A 288 7.17 -14.30 9.20
CA TYR A 288 7.08 -15.66 8.70
C TYR A 288 6.16 -16.48 9.60
N PRO A 289 4.95 -16.83 9.12
CA PRO A 289 4.09 -17.74 9.84
C PRO A 289 4.41 -19.19 9.45
N ALA A 290 5.05 -19.94 10.34
CA ALA A 290 5.33 -21.35 10.09
C ALA A 290 4.05 -22.20 10.14
N ILE A 291 3.41 -22.41 8.99
CA ILE A 291 2.10 -23.07 8.85
C ILE A 291 2.22 -24.44 8.14
N ASP A 292 1.35 -25.40 8.49
CA ASP A 292 1.20 -26.69 7.80
C ASP A 292 0.12 -26.71 6.70
N ASP A 293 -0.04 -27.85 6.01
CA ASP A 293 -1.02 -28.06 4.94
C ASP A 293 -2.48 -27.73 5.33
N THR A 294 -2.80 -27.68 6.62
CA THR A 294 -4.16 -27.40 7.13
C THR A 294 -4.37 -25.94 7.51
N GLY A 295 -3.34 -25.11 7.44
CA GLY A 295 -3.39 -23.73 7.90
C GLY A 295 -3.07 -23.56 9.39
N LYS A 296 -2.66 -24.64 10.08
CA LYS A 296 -2.32 -24.59 11.50
C LYS A 296 -0.90 -24.08 11.69
N ARG A 297 -0.74 -23.10 12.59
CA ARG A 297 0.58 -22.63 13.04
C ARG A 297 1.32 -23.74 13.79
N LEU A 298 2.57 -23.96 13.39
CA LEU A 298 3.49 -24.93 13.98
C LEU A 298 4.36 -24.30 15.09
N ALA A 299 4.54 -22.99 15.05
CA ALA A 299 5.26 -22.18 16.03
C ALA A 299 4.65 -20.77 16.08
N PRO A 300 4.99 -19.95 17.10
CA PRO A 300 4.77 -18.51 17.03
C PRO A 300 5.48 -17.92 15.81
N ASP A 301 4.92 -16.83 15.30
CA ASP A 301 5.51 -16.12 14.16
C ASP A 301 6.84 -15.50 14.56
N VAL A 302 7.72 -15.40 13.58
CA VAL A 302 9.00 -14.72 13.70
C VAL A 302 9.06 -13.57 12.70
N THR A 303 10.02 -12.68 12.88
CA THR A 303 10.29 -11.62 11.90
C THR A 303 10.45 -12.20 10.50
N GLY A 304 9.88 -11.56 9.49
CA GLY A 304 10.04 -11.99 8.11
C GLY A 304 11.43 -11.61 7.60
N ASN A 305 12.41 -12.51 7.72
CA ASN A 305 13.77 -12.28 7.24
C ASN A 305 14.29 -13.55 6.55
N ASP A 306 14.22 -13.59 5.22
CA ASP A 306 14.64 -14.74 4.43
C ASP A 306 16.16 -15.00 4.50
N ASN A 307 16.98 -14.00 4.83
CA ASN A 307 18.42 -14.20 5.05
C ASN A 307 18.67 -15.20 6.20
N ASP A 308 17.80 -15.20 7.21
CA ASP A 308 17.84 -16.12 8.35
C ASP A 308 17.15 -17.47 8.04
N LEU A 309 16.40 -17.58 6.94
CA LEU A 309 15.57 -18.74 6.56
C LEU A 309 16.14 -19.59 5.41
N LEU A 310 17.46 -19.53 5.18
CA LEU A 310 18.21 -20.26 4.14
C LEU A 310 18.08 -19.70 2.70
N TYR A 311 17.56 -18.47 2.54
CA TYR A 311 17.45 -17.79 1.25
C TYR A 311 18.15 -16.42 1.29
N PRO A 312 19.51 -16.38 1.25
CA PRO A 312 20.24 -15.12 1.26
C PRO A 312 19.87 -14.26 0.04
N GLY A 313 19.49 -13.00 0.29
CA GLY A 313 18.94 -12.09 -0.72
C GLY A 313 17.48 -12.39 -1.10
N GLY A 314 16.70 -12.91 -0.15
CA GLY A 314 15.24 -13.00 -0.20
C GLY A 314 14.55 -11.78 0.43
N VAL A 315 13.27 -11.90 0.78
CA VAL A 315 12.50 -10.80 1.37
C VAL A 315 12.87 -10.60 2.84
N VAL A 316 13.09 -9.35 3.22
CA VAL A 316 13.19 -8.94 4.63
C VAL A 316 12.16 -7.85 4.90
N GLY A 317 11.20 -8.10 5.79
CA GLY A 317 10.15 -7.13 6.11
C GLY A 317 10.72 -5.80 6.60
N GLY A 318 10.17 -4.71 6.10
CA GLY A 318 10.69 -3.37 6.32
C GLY A 318 10.32 -2.78 7.68
N GLY A 319 11.16 -1.89 8.20
CA GLY A 319 10.90 -1.21 9.46
C GLY A 319 12.04 -0.31 9.90
N GLY A 320 11.75 0.63 10.79
CA GLY A 320 12.74 1.62 11.24
C GLY A 320 12.11 2.95 11.64
N GLN A 321 12.95 3.97 11.77
CA GLN A 321 12.50 5.33 12.06
C GLN A 321 12.39 6.11 10.75
N SER A 322 11.34 6.92 10.62
CA SER A 322 11.28 7.93 9.57
C SER A 322 12.37 8.98 9.78
N HIS A 323 12.98 9.40 8.68
CA HIS A 323 13.88 10.56 8.61
C HIS A 323 13.13 11.88 8.41
N VAL A 324 11.84 11.81 8.05
CA VAL A 324 11.01 12.98 7.71
C VAL A 324 9.99 13.31 8.80
N PHE A 325 9.31 12.30 9.32
CA PHE A 325 8.16 12.46 10.21
C PHE A 325 8.51 12.26 11.68
N LYS A 326 8.16 13.26 12.48
CA LYS A 326 8.20 13.18 13.94
C LYS A 326 7.27 12.10 14.46
N ARG A 327 7.58 11.59 15.66
CA ARG A 327 6.75 10.62 16.36
C ARG A 327 5.34 11.17 16.55
N PRO A 328 4.29 10.54 16.00
CA PRO A 328 2.92 10.93 16.25
C PRO A 328 2.46 10.55 17.66
N ASP A 329 1.43 11.24 18.15
CA ASP A 329 0.98 11.08 19.53
C ASP A 329 0.53 9.66 19.91
N TYR A 330 -0.03 8.90 18.95
CA TYR A 330 -0.42 7.51 19.19
C TYR A 330 0.78 6.61 19.52
N GLN A 331 1.99 6.98 19.10
CA GLN A 331 3.25 6.31 19.43
C GLN A 331 3.87 6.76 20.76
N ASN A 332 3.27 7.71 21.51
CA ASN A 332 3.82 8.15 22.80
C ASN A 332 3.95 7.01 23.83
N SER A 333 3.10 6.00 23.70
CA SER A 333 3.09 4.82 24.56
C SER A 333 4.29 3.87 24.29
N VAL A 334 4.94 4.02 23.14
CA VAL A 334 6.13 3.26 22.71
C VAL A 334 7.35 4.17 22.48
N LYS A 335 7.35 5.39 23.02
CA LYS A 335 8.41 6.40 22.85
C LYS A 335 9.82 5.93 23.22
N SER A 336 9.93 4.94 24.12
CA SER A 336 11.22 4.36 24.51
C SER A 336 11.84 3.49 23.42
N VAL A 337 11.03 3.04 22.44
CA VAL A 337 11.46 2.23 21.29
C VAL A 337 11.69 3.14 20.08
N VAL A 338 10.70 3.99 19.74
CA VAL A 338 10.73 4.78 18.49
C VAL A 338 11.41 6.14 18.62
N GLY A 339 11.84 6.55 19.82
CA GLY A 339 12.51 7.84 20.00
C GLY A 339 11.63 9.02 19.56
N ALA A 340 12.20 10.04 18.91
CA ALA A 340 11.48 11.26 18.52
C ALA A 340 10.82 11.20 17.12
N GLN A 341 10.99 10.11 16.38
CA GLN A 341 10.52 9.95 15.00
C GLN A 341 9.40 8.91 14.90
N ARG A 342 8.64 8.92 13.80
CA ARG A 342 7.65 7.88 13.48
C ARG A 342 8.38 6.56 13.29
N GLY A 343 8.06 5.55 14.10
CA GLY A 343 8.60 4.18 13.94
C GLY A 343 7.69 3.31 13.06
N THR A 344 8.22 2.47 12.19
CA THR A 344 7.50 1.47 11.37
C THR A 344 8.02 0.06 11.68
N PRO A 345 7.25 -1.01 11.41
CA PRO A 345 5.83 -1.00 11.01
C PRO A 345 4.89 -0.79 12.22
N ASP A 346 3.58 -0.76 11.98
CA ASP A 346 2.55 -0.66 13.03
C ASP A 346 2.05 -2.06 13.45
N VAL A 347 1.86 -2.97 12.49
CA VAL A 347 1.57 -4.41 12.62
C VAL A 347 2.17 -5.17 11.44
N SER A 348 2.25 -6.49 11.52
CA SER A 348 2.81 -7.31 10.44
C SER A 348 2.00 -8.58 10.12
N PHE A 349 2.12 -9.02 8.87
CA PHE A 349 1.51 -10.24 8.32
C PHE A 349 2.56 -11.02 7.50
N SER A 350 2.15 -12.06 6.79
CA SER A 350 3.03 -12.93 6.02
C SER A 350 3.69 -12.16 4.88
N ALA A 351 5.00 -12.32 4.72
CA ALA A 351 5.76 -11.62 3.68
C ALA A 351 6.96 -12.40 3.14
N THR A 352 7.32 -13.56 3.68
CA THR A 352 8.58 -14.25 3.33
C THR A 352 8.44 -15.23 2.18
N LEU A 353 9.51 -15.43 1.39
CA LEU A 353 9.53 -16.42 0.31
C LEU A 353 9.34 -17.84 0.83
N SER A 354 9.94 -18.15 1.98
CA SER A 354 9.53 -19.32 2.74
C SER A 354 8.18 -18.98 3.38
N GLY A 355 7.09 -19.35 2.73
CA GLY A 355 5.74 -18.89 3.06
C GLY A 355 5.08 -18.05 1.97
N ALA A 356 5.61 -18.08 0.74
CA ALA A 356 5.06 -17.34 -0.38
C ALA A 356 3.60 -17.68 -0.68
N ALA A 357 2.85 -16.65 -1.06
CA ALA A 357 1.48 -16.70 -1.52
C ALA A 357 1.36 -17.36 -2.90
N TRP A 358 0.47 -18.34 -3.03
CA TRP A 358 -0.02 -18.79 -4.33
C TRP A 358 -0.84 -17.67 -4.97
N VAL A 359 -0.47 -17.29 -6.20
CA VAL A 359 -1.14 -16.30 -7.06
C VAL A 359 -1.42 -16.95 -8.42
N TYR A 360 -2.51 -16.61 -9.08
CA TYR A 360 -2.76 -17.03 -10.45
C TYR A 360 -2.70 -15.84 -11.40
N TYR A 361 -2.02 -15.96 -12.54
CA TYR A 361 -2.14 -14.96 -13.59
C TYR A 361 -2.00 -15.54 -14.99
N SER A 362 -2.40 -14.74 -16.00
CA SER A 362 -2.37 -15.15 -17.41
C SER A 362 -1.86 -14.12 -18.42
N PHE A 363 -1.24 -13.02 -17.99
CA PHE A 363 -0.78 -11.94 -18.88
C PHE A 363 0.55 -12.20 -19.63
N THR A 364 1.44 -13.06 -19.10
CA THR A 364 2.71 -13.45 -19.73
C THR A 364 2.84 -14.97 -19.80
N ASN A 365 2.92 -15.62 -18.64
CA ASN A 365 3.01 -17.07 -18.47
C ASN A 365 1.80 -17.60 -17.68
N PRO A 366 0.74 -18.05 -18.35
CA PRO A 366 -0.46 -18.51 -17.67
C PRO A 366 -0.21 -19.67 -16.71
N GLY A 367 -0.49 -19.49 -15.43
CA GLY A 367 -0.19 -20.47 -14.41
C GLY A 367 -0.34 -19.98 -12.98
N TRP A 368 0.03 -20.86 -12.06
CA TRP A 368 0.15 -20.58 -10.64
C TRP A 368 1.58 -20.21 -10.30
N HIS A 369 1.71 -19.12 -9.57
CA HIS A 369 2.97 -18.48 -9.24
C HIS A 369 3.07 -18.29 -7.73
N LEU A 370 4.29 -18.10 -7.25
CA LEU A 370 4.57 -17.84 -5.85
C LEU A 370 5.15 -16.45 -5.72
N ILE A 371 4.45 -15.59 -4.99
CA ILE A 371 4.85 -14.20 -4.71
C ILE A 371 4.96 -14.02 -3.20
N ALA A 372 5.85 -13.15 -2.76
CA ALA A 372 6.04 -12.78 -1.36
C ALA A 372 6.35 -11.29 -1.27
N GLY A 373 6.46 -10.74 -0.07
CA GLY A 373 6.68 -9.32 0.16
C GLY A 373 5.71 -8.76 1.19
N THR A 374 6.02 -7.59 1.73
CA THR A 374 5.05 -6.80 2.50
C THR A 374 3.88 -6.35 1.64
N SER A 375 4.06 -6.34 0.31
CA SER A 375 3.03 -6.39 -0.72
C SER A 375 1.96 -7.48 -0.52
N GLU A 376 2.30 -8.65 0.03
CA GLU A 376 1.31 -9.68 0.41
C GLU A 376 0.59 -9.28 1.71
N SER A 377 1.33 -8.68 2.65
CA SER A 377 0.82 -8.31 3.97
C SER A 377 -0.22 -7.19 3.92
N CYS A 378 -0.02 -6.17 3.09
CA CYS A 378 -0.93 -5.03 2.97
C CYS A 378 -2.36 -5.39 2.51
N PRO A 379 -2.58 -6.14 1.41
CA PRO A 379 -3.90 -6.57 0.99
C PRO A 379 -4.54 -7.56 1.98
N ILE A 380 -3.74 -8.38 2.68
CA ILE A 380 -4.26 -9.19 3.80
C ILE A 380 -4.85 -8.28 4.88
N MET A 381 -4.12 -7.26 5.31
CA MET A 381 -4.61 -6.31 6.31
C MET A 381 -5.78 -5.48 5.80
N SER A 382 -5.81 -5.10 4.51
CA SER A 382 -6.94 -4.36 3.93
C SER A 382 -8.24 -5.16 4.02
N GLY A 383 -8.17 -6.47 3.78
CA GLY A 383 -9.28 -7.38 4.02
C GLY A 383 -9.71 -7.41 5.49
N VAL A 384 -8.76 -7.51 6.43
CA VAL A 384 -9.05 -7.47 7.88
C VAL A 384 -9.74 -6.16 8.28
N VAL A 385 -9.27 -5.02 7.77
CA VAL A 385 -9.89 -3.70 7.99
C VAL A 385 -11.30 -3.66 7.42
N ALA A 386 -11.55 -4.23 6.24
CA ALA A 386 -12.89 -4.33 5.68
C ALA A 386 -13.82 -5.20 6.55
N LEU A 387 -13.32 -6.30 7.13
CA LEU A 387 -14.07 -7.12 8.10
C LEU A 387 -14.44 -6.30 9.34
N ALA A 388 -13.48 -5.53 9.89
CA ALA A 388 -13.70 -4.67 11.05
C ALA A 388 -14.64 -3.48 10.75
N ALA A 389 -14.53 -2.87 9.57
CA ALA A 389 -15.46 -1.84 9.12
C ALA A 389 -16.88 -2.39 8.97
N GLN A 390 -17.04 -3.62 8.44
CA GLN A 390 -18.35 -4.28 8.41
C GLN A 390 -18.88 -4.50 9.83
N ALA A 391 -18.05 -4.99 10.75
CA ALA A 391 -18.44 -5.22 12.15
C ALA A 391 -18.84 -3.92 12.87
N ALA A 392 -18.15 -2.81 12.59
CA ALA A 392 -18.47 -1.48 13.11
C ALA A 392 -19.74 -0.87 12.48
N GLY A 393 -20.06 -1.25 11.24
CA GLY A 393 -21.17 -0.67 10.48
C GLY A 393 -20.84 0.69 9.83
N HIS A 394 -19.60 1.17 9.93
CA HIS A 394 -19.12 2.43 9.34
C HIS A 394 -17.64 2.31 8.97
N ARG A 395 -17.07 3.34 8.32
CA ARG A 395 -15.63 3.39 8.04
C ARG A 395 -14.85 3.61 9.34
N LEU A 396 -13.64 3.06 9.44
CA LEU A 396 -12.83 3.15 10.67
C LEU A 396 -11.95 4.41 10.74
N GLY A 397 -11.65 5.04 9.60
CA GLY A 397 -10.72 6.18 9.55
C GLY A 397 -9.28 5.77 9.80
N ASN A 398 -8.47 6.72 10.30
CA ASN A 398 -7.10 6.41 10.72
C ASN A 398 -7.15 5.48 11.94
N ILE A 399 -6.76 4.22 11.73
CA ILE A 399 -6.79 3.19 12.77
C ILE A 399 -5.58 3.21 13.70
N ASN A 400 -4.54 4.01 13.42
CA ASN A 400 -3.30 4.02 14.21
C ASN A 400 -3.57 4.28 15.70
N PRO A 401 -4.35 5.30 16.12
CA PRO A 401 -4.64 5.51 17.54
C PRO A 401 -5.29 4.30 18.22
N ALA A 402 -6.28 3.69 17.57
CA ALA A 402 -6.98 2.51 18.08
C ALA A 402 -6.06 1.28 18.16
N LEU A 403 -5.23 1.07 17.15
CA LEU A 403 -4.25 -0.01 17.10
C LEU A 403 -3.24 0.10 18.25
N TYR A 404 -2.70 1.29 18.51
CA TYR A 404 -1.75 1.50 19.60
C TYR A 404 -2.40 1.40 20.98
N GLU A 405 -3.68 1.77 21.11
CA GLU A 405 -4.45 1.50 22.33
C GLU A 405 -4.58 -0.02 22.56
N LEU A 406 -4.99 -0.76 21.54
CA LEU A 406 -5.07 -2.23 21.60
C LEU A 406 -3.71 -2.86 21.90
N GLY A 407 -2.62 -2.33 21.33
CA GLY A 407 -1.25 -2.73 21.61
C GLY A 407 -0.86 -2.55 23.08
N GLN A 408 -1.23 -1.42 23.68
CA GLN A 408 -0.98 -1.23 25.12
C GLN A 408 -1.85 -2.16 25.98
N VAL A 409 -3.10 -2.40 25.59
CA VAL A 409 -3.99 -3.33 26.30
C VAL A 409 -3.50 -4.78 26.16
N SER A 410 -2.88 -5.17 25.04
CA SER A 410 -2.35 -6.53 24.80
C SER A 410 -1.31 -6.94 25.86
N LYS A 411 -0.56 -5.97 26.39
CA LYS A 411 0.44 -6.17 27.46
C LYS A 411 -0.18 -6.50 28.82
N ASN A 412 -1.49 -6.33 29.00
CA ASN A 412 -2.16 -6.61 30.26
C ASN A 412 -2.56 -8.11 30.35
N PRO A 413 -2.11 -8.88 31.35
CA PRO A 413 -2.44 -10.30 31.46
C PRO A 413 -3.93 -10.64 31.58
N ALA A 414 -4.74 -9.71 32.10
CA ALA A 414 -6.18 -9.93 32.28
C ALA A 414 -6.98 -9.66 31.00
N PHE A 415 -6.58 -8.63 30.25
CA PHE A 415 -7.36 -8.11 29.13
C PHE A 415 -6.72 -8.33 27.76
N GLY A 416 -5.41 -8.55 27.69
CA GLY A 416 -4.66 -8.56 26.45
C GLY A 416 -5.09 -9.63 25.47
N LYS A 417 -5.50 -10.81 25.97
CA LYS A 417 -6.05 -11.87 25.14
C LYS A 417 -7.28 -11.48 24.31
N TYR A 418 -8.01 -10.42 24.69
CA TYR A 418 -9.20 -9.93 23.99
C TYR A 418 -8.89 -8.94 22.87
N THR A 419 -7.68 -8.38 22.82
CA THR A 419 -7.31 -7.46 21.73
C THR A 419 -7.03 -8.20 20.43
N GLY A 420 -6.68 -9.49 20.51
CA GLY A 420 -6.28 -10.29 19.38
C GLY A 420 -4.87 -9.99 18.87
N ILE A 421 -4.09 -9.13 19.53
CA ILE A 421 -2.68 -8.91 19.15
C ILE A 421 -1.83 -10.11 19.58
N GLN A 422 -1.02 -10.59 18.64
CA GLN A 422 -0.12 -11.72 18.80
C GLN A 422 1.31 -11.23 18.61
N ASP A 423 2.00 -11.04 19.74
CA ASP A 423 3.33 -10.45 19.82
C ASP A 423 4.40 -11.33 19.14
N VAL A 424 5.22 -10.73 18.28
CA VAL A 424 6.32 -11.40 17.58
C VAL A 424 7.62 -10.98 18.23
N THR A 425 8.29 -11.91 18.90
CA THR A 425 9.41 -11.56 19.80
C THR A 425 10.76 -12.11 19.36
N VAL A 426 10.85 -12.66 18.15
CA VAL A 426 12.03 -13.39 17.66
C VAL A 426 12.35 -12.98 16.24
N GLY A 427 13.63 -12.73 15.99
CA GLY A 427 14.16 -12.34 14.68
C GLY A 427 14.63 -10.88 14.66
N ASN A 428 15.05 -10.44 13.49
CA ASN A 428 15.51 -9.08 13.22
C ASN A 428 15.33 -8.79 11.73
N ILE A 429 15.37 -7.51 11.35
CA ILE A 429 15.27 -7.07 9.95
C ILE A 429 16.60 -6.53 9.42
N SER A 430 17.73 -7.09 9.86
CA SER A 430 19.04 -6.75 9.29
C SER A 430 19.12 -7.25 7.87
N ASP A 431 19.56 -6.37 6.97
CA ASP A 431 19.70 -6.69 5.56
C ASP A 431 20.78 -5.82 4.92
N ASN A 432 21.33 -6.27 3.79
CA ASN A 432 22.33 -5.54 2.99
C ASN A 432 23.52 -4.97 3.79
N GLY A 433 23.93 -5.68 4.86
CA GLY A 433 25.04 -5.28 5.73
C GLY A 433 24.70 -4.19 6.75
N VAL A 434 23.44 -3.73 6.82
CA VAL A 434 22.93 -2.79 7.82
C VAL A 434 22.26 -3.58 8.95
N THR A 435 22.66 -3.31 10.19
CA THR A 435 22.05 -3.95 11.37
C THR A 435 20.67 -3.33 11.64
N GLY A 436 19.63 -4.16 11.58
CA GLY A 436 18.24 -3.76 11.82
C GLY A 436 17.80 -3.91 13.27
N PRO A 437 16.62 -3.36 13.63
CA PRO A 437 16.00 -3.65 14.91
C PRO A 437 15.71 -5.14 15.08
N ASN A 438 15.81 -5.61 16.33
CA ASN A 438 15.39 -6.95 16.72
C ASN A 438 13.92 -6.91 17.15
N ALA A 439 13.21 -8.01 16.89
CA ALA A 439 11.92 -8.26 17.49
C ALA A 439 12.06 -8.55 19.00
N GLY A 440 11.05 -8.19 19.79
CA GLY A 440 11.08 -8.37 21.24
C GLY A 440 9.71 -8.13 21.89
N PRO A 441 9.58 -8.28 23.22
CA PRO A 441 8.28 -8.16 23.88
C PRO A 441 7.62 -6.78 23.72
N GLY A 442 6.39 -6.77 23.21
CA GLY A 442 5.61 -5.57 22.91
C GLY A 442 5.99 -4.93 21.58
N TYR A 443 5.74 -3.64 21.42
CA TYR A 443 6.07 -2.96 20.17
C TYR A 443 7.57 -2.97 19.88
N ASP A 444 7.95 -3.38 18.68
CA ASP A 444 9.27 -3.23 18.10
C ASP A 444 9.21 -2.69 16.66
N MET A 445 10.35 -2.22 16.14
CA MET A 445 10.43 -1.69 14.76
C MET A 445 10.75 -2.77 13.72
N ALA A 446 10.68 -4.06 14.09
CA ALA A 446 10.79 -5.17 13.14
C ALA A 446 9.41 -5.65 12.70
N THR A 447 8.44 -5.69 13.63
CA THR A 447 7.11 -6.25 13.41
C THR A 447 5.96 -5.43 14.01
N GLY A 448 6.26 -4.24 14.54
CA GLY A 448 5.26 -3.36 15.14
C GLY A 448 4.71 -3.98 16.41
N TRP A 449 3.38 -4.02 16.54
CA TRP A 449 2.71 -4.75 17.62
C TRP A 449 2.67 -6.27 17.43
N GLY A 450 3.24 -6.78 16.34
CA GLY A 450 3.18 -8.18 15.93
C GLY A 450 2.04 -8.44 14.94
N THR A 451 1.46 -9.63 15.00
CA THR A 451 0.37 -10.08 14.12
C THR A 451 -0.97 -10.19 14.88
N ILE A 452 -1.97 -10.84 14.29
CA ILE A 452 -3.32 -10.92 14.86
C ILE A 452 -3.91 -12.34 14.95
N ASP A 453 -4.76 -12.51 15.96
CA ASP A 453 -5.90 -13.42 16.03
C ASP A 453 -7.13 -12.62 15.60
N GLY A 454 -7.56 -12.81 14.36
CA GLY A 454 -8.58 -11.99 13.70
C GLY A 454 -9.96 -12.11 14.33
N ALA A 455 -10.35 -13.29 14.82
CA ALA A 455 -11.61 -13.50 15.52
C ALA A 455 -11.78 -12.57 16.73
N ARG A 456 -10.66 -12.17 17.36
CA ARG A 456 -10.65 -11.22 18.47
C ARG A 456 -10.29 -9.80 18.03
N PHE A 457 -9.33 -9.67 17.12
CA PHE A 457 -8.83 -8.38 16.67
C PHE A 457 -9.87 -7.58 15.90
N VAL A 458 -10.62 -8.20 14.98
CA VAL A 458 -11.64 -7.53 14.18
C VAL A 458 -12.72 -6.84 15.03
N PRO A 459 -13.40 -7.52 15.98
CA PRO A 459 -14.36 -6.84 16.85
C PRO A 459 -13.70 -5.84 17.80
N ALA A 460 -12.48 -6.10 18.29
CA ALA A 460 -11.77 -5.16 19.16
C ALA A 460 -11.43 -3.86 18.44
N LEU A 461 -10.92 -3.94 17.20
CA LEU A 461 -10.61 -2.80 16.36
C LEU A 461 -11.87 -2.01 15.98
N ALA A 462 -12.95 -2.71 15.60
CA ALA A 462 -14.23 -2.10 15.31
C ALA A 462 -14.74 -1.24 16.49
N ILE A 463 -14.59 -1.72 17.72
CA ILE A 463 -14.98 -0.97 18.93
C ILE A 463 -14.02 0.20 19.18
N ALA A 464 -12.71 -0.05 19.17
CA ALA A 464 -11.70 0.95 19.51
C ALA A 464 -11.69 2.13 18.52
N ALA A 465 -11.83 1.87 17.22
CA ALA A 465 -11.89 2.90 16.19
C ALA A 465 -13.22 3.68 16.17
N SER A 466 -14.26 3.20 16.86
CA SER A 466 -15.56 3.88 16.99
C SER A 466 -15.62 4.83 18.19
N ALA A 467 -14.66 4.78 19.10
CA ALA A 467 -14.62 5.67 20.25
C ALA A 467 -14.29 7.11 19.79
N PRO A 468 -15.01 8.14 20.30
CA PRO A 468 -14.63 9.52 20.04
C PRO A 468 -13.18 9.74 20.50
N SER A 469 -12.28 10.00 19.56
CA SER A 469 -10.89 10.30 19.92
C SER A 469 -10.87 11.58 20.77
N ASN A 470 -10.42 11.47 22.02
CA ASN A 470 -10.16 12.64 22.88
C ASN A 470 -8.94 13.47 22.40
N GLN A 471 -8.41 13.18 21.22
CA GLN A 471 -7.28 13.88 20.60
C GLN A 471 -7.79 14.65 19.39
N GLY A 472 -8.37 15.81 19.68
CA GLY A 472 -8.57 16.82 18.65
C GLY A 472 -7.22 17.24 18.06
N ASN A 473 -7.13 17.17 16.74
CA ASN A 473 -6.20 17.87 15.85
C ASN A 473 -5.54 19.11 16.48
N ARG A 474 -4.40 18.93 17.15
CA ARG A 474 -3.57 20.04 17.65
C ARG A 474 -2.19 20.12 17.03
N GLU A 475 -1.97 19.48 15.89
CA GLU A 475 -0.72 19.64 15.14
C GLU A 475 -1.01 19.79 13.64
N ASP A 476 -1.60 20.92 13.24
CA ASP A 476 -1.34 21.48 11.89
C ASP A 476 -1.64 23.00 11.80
N GLN A 477 -1.49 23.73 12.92
CA GLN A 477 -1.45 25.20 12.90
C GLN A 477 -0.15 25.69 13.52
N GLY A 478 0.94 25.56 12.77
CA GLY A 478 2.22 26.18 13.07
C GLY A 478 2.83 26.68 11.76
N HIS A 479 3.13 27.97 11.72
CA HIS A 479 3.63 28.76 10.60
C HIS A 479 4.78 28.16 9.79
#